data_AF-A0A4W5LTC1-F1
#
_entry.id   AF-A0A4W5LTC1-F1
#
_cell.length_a   1.000
_cell.length_b   1.000
_cell.length_c   1.000
_cell.angle_alpha   90.00
_cell.angle_beta   90.00
_cell.angle_gamma   90.00
#
_symmetry.space_group_name_H-M   'P 1'
#
loop_
_entity.id
_entity.type
_entity.pdbx_description
1 polymer ?
#
loop_
_entity_poly.entity_id
_entity_poly.type
_entity_poly.pdbx_seq_one_letter_code
_entity_poly.pdbx_strand_id
1 'polypeptide(L)'
;MKIHSGEKPHQCSICGKAFLRPYDLKRHLVTHKGEGTSSDPDSPGDPDQGLKPYFCSQCGKRFTAASSLKTHTMTHSGKKPHQCSVCGKCFLRYQDLKRHQVIHKGKTDPHT
;
A
#
# COMPACT_ATOMS: atom_id res chain seq x y z
N MET A 1 12.74 3.53 -40.75
CA MET A 1 12.39 2.16 -40.28
C MET A 1 12.10 2.24 -38.78
N LYS A 2 10.87 1.99 -38.33
CA LYS A 2 10.50 1.98 -36.90
C LYS A 2 10.49 0.54 -36.41
N ILE A 3 11.60 0.14 -35.80
CA ILE A 3 11.72 -1.13 -35.12
C ILE A 3 11.40 -0.86 -33.66
N HIS A 4 10.24 -1.31 -33.20
CA HIS A 4 9.96 -1.56 -31.79
C HIS A 4 9.21 -2.88 -31.72
N SER A 5 9.96 -3.98 -31.87
CA SER A 5 9.53 -5.30 -31.43
C SER A 5 9.52 -5.34 -29.90
N GLY A 6 8.58 -4.60 -29.30
CA GLY A 6 8.18 -4.79 -27.93
C GLY A 6 6.96 -5.68 -27.95
N GLU A 7 7.16 -6.99 -28.12
CA GLU A 7 6.08 -7.98 -28.06
C GLU A 7 5.42 -7.88 -26.68
N LYS A 8 4.33 -7.12 -26.63
CA LYS A 8 3.46 -6.97 -25.48
C LYS A 8 2.28 -7.90 -25.75
N PRO A 9 2.30 -9.14 -25.22
CA PRO A 9 1.36 -10.19 -25.61
C PRO A 9 -0.09 -9.88 -25.21
N HIS A 10 -0.31 -8.89 -24.34
CA HIS A 10 -1.63 -8.55 -23.82
C HIS A 10 -2.05 -7.16 -24.27
N GLN A 11 -2.71 -7.08 -25.42
CA GLN A 11 -3.24 -5.85 -25.98
C GLN A 11 -4.72 -5.66 -25.64
N CYS A 12 -5.08 -4.43 -25.29
CA CYS A 12 -6.46 -4.04 -25.09
C CYS A 12 -7.18 -3.95 -26.44
N SER A 13 -8.23 -4.74 -26.60
CA SER A 13 -9.08 -4.74 -27.79
C SER A 13 -9.92 -3.45 -27.94
N ILE A 14 -10.09 -2.68 -26.86
CA ILE A 14 -10.97 -1.49 -26.85
C ILE A 14 -10.21 -0.23 -27.29
N CYS A 15 -8.96 -0.04 -26.88
CA CYS A 15 -8.18 1.16 -27.21
C CYS A 15 -6.78 0.88 -27.77
N GLY A 16 -6.44 -0.37 -28.06
CA GLY A 16 -5.18 -0.76 -28.68
C GLY A 16 -3.95 -0.68 -27.78
N LYS A 17 -4.10 -0.29 -26.50
CA LYS A 17 -2.99 -0.21 -25.54
C LYS A 17 -2.41 -1.59 -25.25
N ALA A 18 -1.10 -1.73 -25.41
CA ALA A 18 -0.40 -2.99 -25.18
C ALA A 18 0.27 -3.03 -23.80
N PHE A 19 0.12 -4.16 -23.12
CA PHE A 19 0.62 -4.41 -21.77
C PHE A 19 1.53 -5.64 -21.74
N LEU A 20 2.49 -5.63 -20.81
CA LEU A 20 3.47 -6.71 -20.65
C LEU A 20 2.91 -7.90 -19.86
N ARG A 21 1.94 -7.67 -18.97
CA ARG A 21 1.35 -8.70 -18.11
C ARG A 21 -0.17 -8.73 -18.24
N PRO A 22 -0.80 -9.92 -18.10
CA PRO A 22 -2.25 -10.05 -18.22
C PRO A 22 -3.00 -9.35 -17.07
N TYR A 23 -2.37 -9.23 -15.90
CA TYR A 23 -2.91 -8.49 -14.77
C TYR A 23 -3.09 -6.99 -15.09
N ASP A 24 -2.14 -6.39 -15.81
CA ASP A 24 -2.20 -4.98 -16.20
C ASP A 24 -3.32 -4.72 -17.22
N LEU A 25 -3.47 -5.63 -18.19
CA LEU A 25 -4.58 -5.58 -19.13
C LEU A 25 -5.93 -5.72 -18.40
N LYS A 26 -6.05 -6.67 -17.47
CA LYS A 26 -7.28 -6.89 -16.69
C LYS A 26 -7.68 -5.66 -15.88
N ARG A 27 -6.71 -4.99 -15.25
CA ARG A 27 -6.91 -3.72 -14.55
C ARG A 27 -7.25 -2.58 -15.51
N HIS A 28 -6.71 -2.58 -16.71
CA HIS A 28 -7.02 -1.57 -17.71
C HIS A 28 -8.44 -1.74 -18.30
N LEU A 29 -8.94 -2.97 -18.45
CA LEU A 29 -10.29 -3.21 -18.99
C LEU A 29 -11.42 -2.65 -18.11
N VAL A 30 -11.19 -2.44 -16.81
CA VAL A 30 -12.18 -1.84 -15.91
C VAL A 30 -12.43 -0.36 -16.22
N THR A 31 -11.49 0.31 -16.91
CA THR A 31 -11.65 1.73 -17.28
C THR A 31 -12.60 1.93 -18.46
N HIS A 32 -12.91 0.87 -19.21
CA HIS A 32 -13.82 0.91 -20.36
C HIS A 32 -15.24 0.51 -20.01
N LYS A 33 -15.45 -0.11 -18.84
CA LYS A 33 -16.71 -0.76 -18.46
C LYS A 33 -17.56 0.12 -17.52
N GLY A 34 -17.67 1.41 -17.84
CA GLY A 34 -18.35 2.41 -16.99
C GLY A 34 -19.79 2.05 -16.59
N GLU A 35 -20.18 2.60 -15.43
CA GLU A 35 -21.52 2.68 -14.80
C GLU A 35 -22.00 1.44 -13.98
N GLY A 36 -22.63 1.49 -12.80
CA GLY A 36 -23.19 2.53 -11.92
C GLY A 36 -23.98 1.86 -10.75
N THR A 37 -24.57 2.68 -9.87
CA THR A 37 -25.55 2.39 -8.75
C THR A 37 -25.02 2.33 -7.30
N SER A 38 -25.14 3.46 -6.60
CA SER A 38 -25.72 3.53 -5.24
C SER A 38 -26.40 4.89 -5.08
N SER A 39 -27.67 4.86 -4.70
CA SER A 39 -28.66 5.95 -4.76
C SER A 39 -28.56 6.97 -3.61
N ASP A 40 -27.43 7.04 -2.92
CA ASP A 40 -27.33 7.76 -1.64
C ASP A 40 -26.42 8.99 -1.77
N PRO A 41 -26.99 10.21 -1.93
CA PRO A 41 -26.22 11.45 -2.09
C PRO A 41 -25.52 11.92 -0.80
N ASP A 42 -25.76 11.29 0.36
CA ASP A 42 -25.20 11.70 1.66
C ASP A 42 -24.10 10.77 2.20
N SER A 43 -23.79 9.68 1.49
CA SER A 43 -22.59 8.88 1.83
C SER A 43 -21.39 9.44 1.05
N PRO A 44 -20.33 9.94 1.71
CA PRO A 44 -19.03 10.07 1.06
C PRO A 44 -18.53 8.65 0.75
N GLY A 45 -19.02 8.09 -0.36
CA GLY A 45 -18.53 6.86 -0.93
C GLY A 45 -17.10 7.09 -1.35
N ASP A 46 -16.16 6.65 -0.50
CA ASP A 46 -14.72 6.71 -0.74
C ASP A 46 -14.42 6.04 -2.10
N PRO A 47 -14.04 6.80 -3.14
CA PRO A 47 -13.95 6.28 -4.51
C PRO A 47 -12.67 5.44 -4.73
N ASP A 48 -12.27 4.64 -3.75
CA ASP A 48 -11.13 3.74 -3.78
C ASP A 48 -11.55 2.25 -3.74
N GLN A 49 -12.72 1.95 -4.29
CA GLN A 49 -13.19 0.59 -4.52
C GLN A 49 -12.54 0.04 -5.81
N GLY A 50 -11.21 -0.12 -5.83
CA GLY A 50 -10.54 -0.71 -6.99
C GLY A 50 -9.02 -0.88 -6.92
N LEU A 51 -8.33 -0.15 -6.05
CA LEU A 51 -6.86 -0.16 -6.00
C LEU A 51 -6.28 -0.73 -4.70
N LYS A 52 -7.12 -0.92 -3.68
CA LYS A 52 -6.73 -1.38 -2.35
C LYS A 52 -7.39 -2.73 -2.02
N PRO A 53 -6.77 -3.86 -2.38
CA PRO A 53 -7.32 -5.19 -2.10
C PRO A 53 -7.22 -5.58 -0.62
N TYR A 54 -6.42 -4.85 0.18
CA TYR A 54 -6.23 -5.13 1.60
C TYR A 54 -7.05 -4.15 2.43
N PHE A 55 -7.88 -4.62 3.35
CA PHE A 55 -8.69 -3.76 4.22
C PHE A 55 -8.65 -4.22 5.67
N CYS A 56 -8.83 -3.26 6.59
CA CYS A 56 -8.85 -3.50 8.01
C CYS A 56 -10.26 -3.84 8.46
N SER A 57 -10.47 -5.04 9.01
CA SER A 57 -11.77 -5.47 9.53
C SER A 57 -12.20 -4.72 10.79
N GLN A 58 -11.28 -4.07 11.51
CA GLN A 58 -11.63 -3.33 12.74
C GLN A 58 -12.12 -1.90 12.50
N CYS A 59 -11.65 -1.23 11.45
CA CYS A 59 -12.02 0.18 11.19
C CYS A 59 -12.37 0.49 9.73
N GLY A 60 -12.44 -0.53 8.86
CA GLY A 60 -12.81 -0.38 7.46
C GLY A 60 -11.75 0.26 6.55
N LYS A 61 -10.61 0.73 7.09
CA LYS A 61 -9.56 1.39 6.28
C LYS A 61 -8.96 0.45 5.24
N ARG A 62 -8.82 0.94 4.00
CA ARG A 62 -8.26 0.21 2.86
C ARG A 62 -6.80 0.57 2.61
N PHE A 63 -6.02 -0.40 2.12
CA PHE A 63 -4.58 -0.33 1.87
C PHE A 63 -4.22 -1.00 0.54
N THR A 64 -3.22 -0.45 -0.14
CA THR A 64 -2.72 -0.97 -1.42
C THR A 64 -1.83 -2.20 -1.27
N ALA A 65 -1.28 -2.42 -0.07
CA ALA A 65 -0.36 -3.51 0.21
C ALA A 65 -0.68 -4.23 1.54
N ALA A 66 -0.43 -5.54 1.58
CA ALA A 66 -0.59 -6.38 2.77
C ALA A 66 0.31 -5.91 3.92
N SER A 67 1.52 -5.44 3.62
CA SER A 67 2.46 -4.91 4.62
C SER A 67 1.89 -3.66 5.31
N SER A 68 1.28 -2.75 4.56
CA SER A 68 0.62 -1.56 5.08
C SER A 68 -0.56 -1.94 5.98
N LEU A 69 -1.44 -2.84 5.52
CA LEU A 69 -2.53 -3.37 6.34
C LEU A 69 -2.00 -4.02 7.62
N LYS A 70 -0.98 -4.87 7.52
CA LYS A 70 -0.38 -5.56 8.67
C LYS A 70 0.15 -4.56 9.68
N THR A 71 0.92 -3.55 9.26
CA THR A 71 1.40 -2.50 10.17
C THR A 71 0.26 -1.71 10.82
N HIS A 72 -0.82 -1.48 10.08
CA HIS A 72 -2.00 -0.82 10.60
C HIS A 72 -2.77 -1.68 11.62
N THR A 73 -2.98 -2.97 11.36
CA THR A 73 -3.66 -3.87 12.32
C THR A 73 -2.94 -3.96 13.67
N MET A 74 -1.61 -3.80 13.67
CA MET A 74 -0.80 -3.75 14.88
C MET A 74 -1.03 -2.47 15.71
N THR A 75 -1.58 -1.39 15.13
CA THR A 75 -1.98 -0.22 15.92
C THR A 75 -3.22 -0.49 16.77
N HIS A 76 -4.13 -1.34 16.29
CA HIS A 76 -5.34 -1.72 17.04
C HIS A 76 -5.03 -2.67 18.18
N SER A 77 -4.18 -3.67 17.94
CA SER A 77 -3.76 -4.60 19.00
C SER A 77 -2.73 -4.03 19.97
N GLY A 78 -2.15 -2.85 19.70
CA GLY A 78 -1.02 -2.30 20.46
C GLY A 78 0.27 -3.16 20.41
N LYS A 79 0.21 -4.32 19.74
CA LYS A 79 1.33 -5.27 19.58
C LYS A 79 2.33 -4.68 18.62
N LYS A 80 3.30 -3.96 19.14
CA LYS A 80 4.44 -3.46 18.39
C LYS A 80 5.64 -4.35 18.72
N PRO A 81 6.17 -5.14 17.75
CA PRO A 81 7.17 -6.15 18.03
C PRO A 81 8.51 -5.55 18.46
N HIS A 82 8.75 -4.27 18.15
CA HIS A 82 10.00 -3.59 18.44
C HIS A 82 9.83 -2.60 19.58
N GLN A 83 10.00 -3.08 20.81
CA GLN A 83 9.98 -2.22 22.00
C GLN A 83 11.36 -1.62 22.27
N CYS A 84 11.39 -0.35 22.62
CA CYS A 84 12.58 0.30 23.15
C CYS A 84 12.80 -0.16 24.58
N SER A 85 13.95 -0.79 24.82
CA SER A 85 14.36 -1.23 26.16
C SER A 85 14.63 -0.08 27.14
N VAL A 86 14.90 1.13 26.64
CA VAL A 86 15.24 2.29 27.49
C VAL A 86 14.00 3.00 28.03
N CYS A 87 13.00 3.26 27.20
CA CYS A 87 11.81 4.04 27.59
C CYS A 87 10.49 3.28 27.43
N GLY A 88 10.54 2.00 27.05
CA GLY A 88 9.36 1.17 26.84
C GLY A 88 8.53 1.54 25.60
N LYS A 89 8.91 2.57 24.82
CA LYS A 89 8.18 2.96 23.60
C LYS A 89 8.27 1.88 22.55
N CYS A 90 7.12 1.45 22.03
CA CYS A 90 7.08 0.43 21.00
C CYS A 90 6.94 1.02 19.60
N PHE A 91 7.58 0.38 18.62
CA PHE A 91 7.67 0.76 17.21
C PHE A 91 7.20 -0.38 16.29
N LEU A 92 6.65 0.00 15.14
CA LEU A 92 6.16 -0.96 14.14
C LEU A 92 7.28 -1.54 13.27
N ARG A 93 8.37 -0.78 13.06
CA ARG A 93 9.52 -1.18 12.25
C ARG A 93 10.79 -1.09 13.07
N TYR A 94 11.71 -2.03 12.82
CA TYR A 94 13.02 -2.05 13.46
C TYR A 94 13.83 -0.76 13.19
N GLN A 95 13.75 -0.23 11.96
CA GLN A 95 14.47 0.98 11.56
C GLN A 95 14.06 2.20 12.41
N ASP A 96 12.76 2.31 12.71
CA ASP A 96 12.22 3.37 13.57
C ASP A 96 12.69 3.21 15.02
N LEU A 97 12.74 1.98 15.54
CA LEU A 97 13.33 1.71 16.85
C LEU A 97 14.82 2.10 16.89
N LYS A 98 15.61 1.72 15.87
CA LYS A 98 17.04 2.02 15.81
C LYS A 98 17.31 3.53 15.78
N ARG A 99 16.54 4.27 14.97
CA ARG A 99 16.58 5.74 14.96
C ARG A 99 16.10 6.35 16.28
N HIS A 100 15.13 5.73 16.94
CA HIS A 100 14.72 6.20 18.25
C HIS A 100 15.80 5.96 19.32
N GLN A 101 16.52 4.84 19.23
CA GLN A 101 17.59 4.50 20.17
C GLN A 101 18.75 5.48 20.14
N VAL A 102 19.10 6.09 18.99
CA VAL A 102 20.16 7.12 18.95
C VAL A 102 19.82 8.39 19.72
N ILE A 103 18.53 8.65 19.98
CA ILE A 103 18.10 9.76 20.83
C ILE A 103 18.43 9.47 22.31
N HIS A 104 18.26 8.21 22.73
CA HIS A 104 18.66 7.76 24.07
C HIS A 104 20.17 7.67 24.22
N LYS A 105 20.84 7.24 23.15
CA LYS A 105 22.29 7.07 23.08
C LYS A 105 23.04 8.40 22.84
N GLY A 106 22.40 9.54 23.17
CA GLY A 106 22.82 10.90 22.82
C GLY A 106 24.34 11.02 22.66
N LYS A 107 24.78 11.18 21.40
CA LYS A 107 26.19 11.33 21.00
C LYS A 107 27.15 10.36 21.70
N THR A 108 27.16 9.08 21.32
CA THR A 108 28.43 8.34 21.35
C THR A 108 29.24 8.81 20.15
N ASP A 109 30.10 9.79 20.39
CA ASP A 109 31.21 10.14 19.51
C ASP A 109 31.93 8.84 19.09
N PRO A 110 32.08 8.55 17.78
CA PRO A 110 32.77 7.36 17.33
C PRO A 110 34.30 7.49 17.37
N HIS A 111 34.87 8.53 18.01
CA HIS A 111 36.30 8.68 18.22
C HIS A 111 36.66 8.42 19.69
N THR A 112 36.90 7.16 20.00
CA THR A 112 37.88 6.77 21.04
C THR A 112 38.83 5.78 20.39
#